data_AF-A0A2N2AP85-F1
#
_entry.id   AF-A0A2N2AP85-F1
#
_cell.length_a   1.000
_cell.length_b   1.000
_cell.length_c   1.000
_cell.angle_alpha   90.00
_cell.angle_beta   90.00
_cell.angle_gamma   90.00
#
_symmetry.space_group_name_H-M   'P 1'
#
loop_
_entity.id
_entity.type
_entity.pdbx_description
1 polymer ?
#
loop_
_entity_poly.entity_id
_entity_poly.type
_entity_poly.pdbx_seq_one_letter_code
_entity_poly.pdbx_strand_id
1 'polypeptide(L)'
;MPAVNIKREFFNHDAQAGGFFPITHTNPGFDIDKFIGETGQNYLIEGIRGTGKTHILKMVNEKCLDTFGERRILPVYVSLASVSEWVENDLSLFRIHLYANIVLTSIDVLEKNRGKVELAGNPEGLKALKRIAQMFGLNEQENLDKIISKLKDIHKTLLSKLTYNPDMILEKESDTLQNLGKVKGNAKGQVFAVQMTFEEMIKTIEETEIQFVGKNLAHENASTFIISFFYQLKQVLNHRYSFVLLDECSEVSKEAQVEVFRLLKLIRGAFGDDTKQNTAYFCASVYPSPVTYYPSKNLGDSFNFDAGHDAIMEYLHLDELSDDYIGFYEELTRKRISFAFGKPFERSSPLDIFENERAFILASYFSNGIVRRYIEILKHAYDNLCQRTAGDSTEGIERIAPKDVEEGVQVVVANQILAQNKLTVDDFRIVDDIVNRISWRNKKNETENESKRKDKKIPANVYFTVSRTELFHLGRLIIQGALHDKGRTRLKKYHKEGGTRGALIMLDLAVAFHDGAIDRIRAYDIFLKDLRKNAKSGYLWCQDFKLPIPK
;
A
#
# COMPACT_ATOMS: atom_id res chain seq x y z
N MET A 1 31.56 -4.89 -27.08
CA MET A 1 31.36 -6.34 -26.81
C MET A 1 29.88 -6.59 -26.59
N PRO A 2 29.30 -7.81 -26.75
CA PRO A 2 27.88 -8.02 -26.46
C PRO A 2 27.56 -7.81 -24.96
N ALA A 3 26.45 -7.12 -24.68
CA ALA A 3 25.91 -7.01 -23.32
C ALA A 3 25.43 -8.36 -22.78
N VAL A 4 25.52 -8.55 -21.46
CA VAL A 4 24.88 -9.67 -20.74
C VAL A 4 23.39 -9.72 -21.09
N ASN A 5 22.89 -10.86 -21.55
CA ASN A 5 21.51 -10.96 -22.01
C ASN A 5 20.53 -11.06 -20.83
N ILE A 6 19.92 -9.93 -20.43
CA ILE A 6 18.87 -9.87 -19.41
C ILE A 6 17.49 -9.79 -20.11
N LYS A 7 16.63 -10.77 -19.84
CA LYS A 7 15.25 -10.77 -20.39
C LYS A 7 14.39 -9.69 -19.74
N ARG A 8 13.39 -9.17 -20.47
CA ARG A 8 12.52 -8.08 -19.99
C ARG A 8 11.78 -8.40 -18.69
N GLU A 9 11.42 -9.66 -18.47
CA GLU A 9 10.70 -10.12 -17.27
C GLU A 9 11.49 -9.89 -15.98
N PHE A 10 12.83 -9.81 -16.07
CA PHE A 10 13.69 -9.46 -14.94
C PHE A 10 13.28 -8.11 -14.33
N PHE A 11 12.89 -7.15 -15.16
CA PHE A 11 12.57 -5.79 -14.75
C PHE A 11 11.10 -5.55 -14.38
N ASN A 12 10.25 -6.57 -14.48
CA ASN A 12 8.85 -6.44 -14.12
C ASN A 12 8.68 -6.37 -12.60
N HIS A 13 8.07 -5.30 -12.10
CA HIS A 13 7.96 -5.01 -10.66
C HIS A 13 6.65 -4.33 -10.28
N ASP A 14 5.72 -4.16 -11.22
CA ASP A 14 4.42 -3.56 -10.95
C ASP A 14 3.40 -4.67 -10.64
N ALA A 15 3.05 -4.81 -9.36
CA ALA A 15 2.07 -5.79 -8.91
C ALA A 15 0.69 -5.59 -9.55
N GLN A 16 0.35 -4.38 -9.99
CA GLN A 16 -0.95 -4.05 -10.55
C GLN A 16 -1.00 -4.31 -12.06
N ALA A 17 0.12 -4.17 -12.78
CA ALA A 17 0.21 -4.37 -14.23
C ALA A 17 0.70 -5.77 -14.67
N GLY A 18 0.42 -6.81 -13.88
CA GLY A 18 0.76 -8.20 -14.20
C GLY A 18 2.20 -8.62 -13.88
N GLY A 19 2.98 -7.76 -13.22
CA GLY A 19 4.34 -8.02 -12.78
C GLY A 19 4.45 -8.44 -11.31
N PHE A 20 3.55 -9.31 -10.82
CA PHE A 20 3.61 -9.80 -9.44
C PHE A 20 4.65 -10.91 -9.30
N PHE A 21 5.77 -10.61 -8.62
CA PHE A 21 6.84 -11.56 -8.33
C PHE A 21 6.98 -11.73 -6.81
N PRO A 22 6.24 -12.68 -6.19
CA PRO A 22 6.24 -12.86 -4.73
C PRO A 22 7.64 -13.21 -4.21
N ILE A 23 8.45 -13.90 -5.03
CA ILE A 23 9.83 -14.25 -4.70
C ILE A 23 10.75 -13.04 -4.55
N THR A 24 10.42 -11.85 -5.08
CA THR A 24 11.37 -10.72 -5.15
C THR A 24 11.16 -9.65 -4.10
N HIS A 25 10.10 -9.77 -3.29
CA HIS A 25 9.80 -8.84 -2.19
C HIS A 25 9.99 -9.47 -0.80
N THR A 26 10.53 -10.69 -0.75
CA THR A 26 10.88 -11.35 0.52
C THR A 26 12.21 -10.78 1.04
N ASN A 27 12.11 -9.84 1.98
CA ASN A 27 13.23 -9.43 2.81
C ASN A 27 13.76 -10.65 3.57
N PRO A 28 15.08 -10.87 3.70
CA PRO A 28 15.59 -11.74 4.75
C PRO A 28 15.05 -11.26 6.10
N GLY A 29 14.09 -12.01 6.67
CA GLY A 29 13.41 -11.70 7.93
C GLY A 29 11.97 -11.17 7.81
N PHE A 30 11.45 -10.90 6.61
CA PHE A 30 10.01 -10.62 6.43
C PHE A 30 9.25 -11.91 6.17
N ASP A 31 8.67 -12.42 7.25
CA ASP A 31 7.88 -13.63 7.23
C ASP A 31 6.40 -13.29 6.97
N ILE A 32 5.86 -13.74 5.83
CA ILE A 32 4.43 -13.61 5.54
C ILE A 32 3.60 -14.33 6.59
N ASP A 33 4.12 -15.42 7.18
CA ASP A 33 3.41 -16.17 8.20
C ASP A 33 3.12 -15.35 9.47
N LYS A 34 3.90 -14.29 9.72
CA LYS A 34 3.64 -13.30 10.77
C LYS A 34 2.24 -12.69 10.66
N PHE A 35 1.74 -12.42 9.45
CA PHE A 35 0.46 -11.73 9.24
C PHE A 35 -0.76 -12.66 9.36
N ILE A 36 -0.54 -13.98 9.35
CA ILE A 36 -1.57 -15.03 9.24
C ILE A 36 -1.43 -16.02 10.40
N GLY A 37 -1.41 -15.45 11.60
CA GLY A 37 -1.38 -16.18 12.87
C GLY A 37 -2.74 -16.75 13.27
N GLU A 38 -2.73 -17.77 14.13
CA GLU A 38 -3.94 -18.50 14.51
C GLU A 38 -5.00 -17.64 15.23
N THR A 39 -4.54 -16.68 16.04
CA THR A 39 -5.42 -15.81 16.83
C THR A 39 -5.90 -14.58 16.06
N GLY A 40 -5.34 -14.31 14.88
CA GLY A 40 -5.59 -13.10 14.09
C GLY A 40 -5.08 -11.81 14.76
N GLN A 41 -4.59 -10.87 13.95
CA GLN A 41 -4.13 -9.56 14.42
C GLN A 41 -4.43 -8.50 13.36
N ASN A 42 -4.62 -7.26 13.81
CA ASN A 42 -4.83 -6.13 12.93
C ASN A 42 -3.50 -5.44 12.61
N TYR A 43 -3.25 -5.19 11.32
CA TYR A 43 -2.01 -4.59 10.85
C TYR A 43 -2.25 -3.36 9.99
N LEU A 44 -1.35 -2.40 10.13
CA LEU A 44 -1.13 -1.34 9.16
C LEU A 44 0.29 -1.48 8.59
N ILE A 45 0.36 -1.70 7.28
CA ILE A 45 1.62 -1.78 6.54
C ILE A 45 1.93 -0.37 6.03
N GLU A 46 2.92 0.28 6.64
CA GLU A 46 3.32 1.63 6.30
C GLU A 46 4.57 1.66 5.41
N GLY A 47 4.54 2.47 4.36
CA GLY A 47 5.72 2.77 3.56
C GLY A 47 5.41 3.72 2.41
N ILE A 48 6.43 4.37 1.86
CA ILE A 48 6.29 5.31 0.74
C ILE A 48 6.00 4.58 -0.59
N ARG A 49 5.89 5.33 -1.69
CA ARG A 49 5.61 4.75 -3.00
C ARG A 49 6.74 3.78 -3.41
N GLY A 50 6.37 2.61 -3.92
CA GLY A 50 7.33 1.63 -4.44
C GLY A 50 8.01 0.70 -3.42
N THR A 51 7.70 0.82 -2.12
CA THR A 51 8.29 -0.05 -1.07
C THR A 51 7.78 -1.50 -1.11
N GLY A 52 6.66 -1.77 -1.80
CA GLY A 52 6.13 -3.13 -1.94
C GLY A 52 4.88 -3.44 -1.10
N LYS A 53 4.18 -2.43 -0.57
CA LYS A 53 2.93 -2.62 0.21
C LYS A 53 1.91 -3.54 -0.48
N THR A 54 1.55 -3.22 -1.72
CA THR A 54 0.64 -4.04 -2.55
C THR A 54 1.15 -5.46 -2.74
N HIS A 55 2.45 -5.65 -2.92
CA HIS A 55 3.03 -7.00 -3.05
C HIS A 55 2.79 -7.83 -1.80
N ILE A 56 3.00 -7.24 -0.61
CA ILE A 56 2.79 -7.95 0.65
C ILE A 56 1.31 -8.31 0.83
N LEU A 57 0.38 -7.39 0.58
CA LEU A 57 -1.05 -7.70 0.67
C LEU A 57 -1.44 -8.84 -0.29
N LYS A 58 -0.91 -8.85 -1.52
CA LYS A 58 -1.14 -9.94 -2.47
C LYS A 58 -0.50 -11.26 -2.03
N MET A 59 0.70 -11.22 -1.44
CA MET A 59 1.35 -12.42 -0.89
C MET A 59 0.57 -12.99 0.30
N VAL A 60 0.06 -12.14 1.19
CA VAL A 60 -0.84 -12.56 2.29
C VAL A 60 -2.10 -13.19 1.71
N ASN A 61 -2.72 -12.57 0.70
CA ASN A 61 -3.88 -13.11 0.01
C ASN A 61 -3.64 -14.51 -0.56
N GLU A 62 -2.58 -14.69 -1.35
CA GLU A 62 -2.23 -15.99 -1.94
C GLU A 62 -1.94 -17.05 -0.87
N LYS A 63 -1.14 -16.70 0.14
CA LYS A 63 -0.78 -17.63 1.21
C LYS A 63 -1.99 -18.06 2.04
N CYS A 64 -2.94 -17.16 2.32
CA CYS A 64 -4.22 -17.52 2.94
C CYS A 64 -5.00 -18.55 2.10
N LEU A 65 -5.08 -18.34 0.78
CA LEU A 65 -5.80 -19.26 -0.12
C LEU A 65 -5.11 -20.63 -0.21
N ASP A 66 -3.79 -20.64 -0.34
CA ASP A 66 -3.02 -21.87 -0.47
C ASP A 66 -3.01 -22.71 0.82
N THR A 67 -3.10 -22.05 1.98
CA THR A 67 -3.13 -22.70 3.29
C THR A 67 -4.53 -22.78 3.90
N PHE A 68 -5.58 -22.49 3.13
CA PHE A 68 -6.96 -22.42 3.65
C PHE A 68 -7.40 -23.74 4.29
N GLY A 69 -7.03 -24.89 3.72
CA GLY A 69 -7.40 -26.20 4.27
C GLY A 69 -6.93 -26.40 5.72
N GLU A 70 -5.75 -25.85 6.05
CA GLU A 70 -5.13 -25.97 7.37
C GLU A 70 -5.49 -24.79 8.30
N ARG A 71 -5.29 -23.56 7.82
CA ARG A 71 -5.44 -22.36 8.63
C ARG A 71 -6.87 -21.84 8.65
N ARG A 72 -7.68 -22.16 7.63
CA ARG A 72 -9.07 -21.74 7.48
C ARG A 72 -9.22 -20.21 7.64
N ILE A 73 -8.36 -19.42 6.99
CA ILE A 73 -8.40 -17.95 6.99
C ILE A 73 -8.88 -17.48 5.61
N LEU A 74 -10.02 -16.78 5.55
CA LEU A 74 -10.57 -16.30 4.28
C LEU A 74 -10.02 -14.90 3.95
N PRO A 75 -9.19 -14.70 2.91
CA PRO A 75 -8.72 -13.37 2.55
C PRO A 75 -9.75 -12.62 1.70
N VAL A 76 -9.88 -11.31 1.92
CA VAL A 76 -10.76 -10.41 1.15
C VAL A 76 -9.95 -9.19 0.74
N TYR A 77 -9.40 -9.20 -0.48
CA TYR A 77 -8.55 -8.14 -1.00
C TYR A 77 -9.33 -7.05 -1.74
N VAL A 78 -9.25 -5.81 -1.28
CA VAL A 78 -9.89 -4.65 -1.90
C VAL A 78 -8.84 -3.56 -2.12
N SER A 79 -8.69 -3.10 -3.37
CA SER A 79 -7.91 -1.88 -3.68
C SER A 79 -8.84 -0.68 -3.68
N LEU A 80 -8.46 0.37 -2.96
CA LEU A 80 -9.24 1.60 -2.94
C LEU A 80 -9.03 2.47 -4.17
N ALA A 81 -8.02 2.25 -5.01
CA ALA A 81 -7.92 2.97 -6.29
C ALA A 81 -9.12 2.71 -7.21
N SER A 82 -9.73 1.52 -7.17
CA SER A 82 -10.98 1.25 -7.91
C SER A 82 -12.22 1.91 -7.28
N VAL A 83 -12.10 2.41 -6.06
CA VAL A 83 -13.20 3.01 -5.27
C VAL A 83 -13.06 4.54 -5.18
N SER A 84 -11.83 5.05 -5.30
CA SER A 84 -11.47 6.45 -5.08
C SER A 84 -12.09 7.41 -6.09
N GLU A 85 -12.35 6.96 -7.32
CA GLU A 85 -13.00 7.76 -8.37
C GLU A 85 -14.39 8.29 -7.95
N TRP A 86 -15.04 7.63 -6.99
CA TRP A 86 -16.40 7.95 -6.52
C TRP A 86 -16.43 8.85 -5.28
N VAL A 87 -15.26 9.15 -4.70
CA VAL A 87 -15.11 9.96 -3.47
C VAL A 87 -15.45 11.43 -3.71
N GLU A 88 -15.25 11.93 -4.92
CA GLU A 88 -15.37 13.36 -5.23
C GLU A 88 -16.82 13.88 -5.17
N ASN A 89 -17.82 12.99 -5.11
CA ASN A 89 -19.24 13.34 -5.23
C ASN A 89 -20.04 13.28 -3.90
N ASP A 90 -19.87 12.24 -3.06
CA ASP A 90 -20.59 12.08 -1.78
C ASP A 90 -19.94 10.98 -0.89
N LEU A 91 -19.78 11.26 0.41
CA LEU A 91 -19.32 10.29 1.41
C LEU A 91 -20.22 9.05 1.53
N SER A 92 -21.52 9.22 1.34
CA SER A 92 -22.50 8.13 1.37
C SER A 92 -22.27 7.17 0.19
N LEU A 93 -21.96 7.71 -1.00
CA LEU A 93 -21.62 6.91 -2.17
C LEU A 93 -20.33 6.13 -1.94
N PHE A 94 -19.28 6.79 -1.44
CA PHE A 94 -18.03 6.12 -1.10
C PHE A 94 -18.26 4.93 -0.15
N ARG A 95 -19.07 5.14 0.89
CA ARG A 95 -19.43 4.08 1.85
C ARG A 95 -20.11 2.89 1.19
N ILE A 96 -21.09 3.15 0.32
CA ILE A 96 -21.77 2.08 -0.43
C ILE A 96 -20.77 1.33 -1.30
N HIS A 97 -19.94 2.03 -2.07
CA HIS A 97 -18.95 1.41 -2.95
C HIS A 97 -17.91 0.59 -2.14
N LEU A 98 -17.41 1.09 -1.02
CA LEU A 98 -16.46 0.37 -0.17
C LEU A 98 -17.06 -0.94 0.34
N TYR A 99 -18.24 -0.88 0.94
CA TYR A 99 -18.88 -2.05 1.56
C TYR A 99 -19.40 -3.04 0.52
N ALA A 100 -19.95 -2.56 -0.59
CA ALA A 100 -20.35 -3.40 -1.71
C ALA A 100 -19.15 -4.15 -2.30
N ASN A 101 -18.00 -3.49 -2.46
CA ASN A 101 -16.79 -4.15 -2.95
C ASN A 101 -16.25 -5.21 -1.99
N ILE A 102 -16.33 -4.98 -0.67
CA ILE A 102 -15.94 -5.99 0.33
C ILE A 102 -16.81 -7.25 0.19
N VAL A 103 -18.13 -7.08 0.11
CA VAL A 103 -19.08 -8.21 -0.05
C VAL A 103 -18.83 -8.92 -1.39
N LEU A 104 -18.77 -8.17 -2.49
CA LEU A 104 -18.55 -8.71 -3.83
C LEU A 104 -17.23 -9.50 -3.91
N THR A 105 -16.14 -8.94 -3.39
CA THR A 105 -14.83 -9.59 -3.36
C THR A 105 -14.87 -10.87 -2.52
N SER A 106 -15.54 -10.83 -1.36
CA SER A 106 -15.71 -12.03 -0.52
C SER A 106 -16.38 -13.15 -1.30
N ILE A 107 -17.46 -12.86 -2.01
CA ILE A 107 -18.21 -13.81 -2.84
C ILE A 107 -17.33 -14.33 -4.00
N ASP A 108 -16.63 -13.43 -4.68
CA ASP A 108 -15.74 -13.75 -5.79
C ASP A 108 -14.60 -14.70 -5.37
N VAL A 109 -14.05 -14.52 -4.17
CA VAL A 109 -13.03 -15.41 -3.60
C VAL A 109 -13.59 -16.82 -3.41
N LEU A 110 -14.80 -16.96 -2.86
CA LEU A 110 -15.45 -18.26 -2.68
C LEU A 110 -15.68 -18.96 -4.02
N GLU A 111 -16.16 -18.23 -5.03
CA GLU A 111 -16.47 -18.79 -6.33
C GLU A 111 -15.20 -19.24 -7.08
N LYS A 112 -14.20 -18.37 -7.16
CA LYS A 112 -12.95 -18.65 -7.88
C LYS A 112 -12.11 -19.75 -7.21
N ASN A 113 -12.29 -19.95 -5.90
CA ASN A 113 -11.49 -20.88 -5.12
C ASN A 113 -12.32 -22.01 -4.50
N ARG A 114 -13.47 -22.40 -5.08
CA ARG A 114 -14.30 -23.51 -4.57
C ARG A 114 -13.54 -24.81 -4.31
N GLY A 115 -12.50 -25.09 -5.11
CA GLY A 115 -11.65 -26.27 -4.91
C GLY A 115 -10.71 -26.20 -3.72
N LYS A 116 -10.45 -25.00 -3.17
CA LYS A 116 -9.59 -24.75 -2.00
C LYS A 116 -10.40 -24.37 -0.75
N VAL A 117 -11.57 -23.75 -0.94
CA VAL A 117 -12.44 -23.23 0.11
C VAL A 117 -13.68 -24.11 0.24
N GLU A 118 -13.66 -24.99 1.24
CA GLU A 118 -14.78 -25.87 1.54
C GLU A 118 -15.81 -25.22 2.46
N LEU A 119 -17.08 -25.44 2.17
CA LEU A 119 -18.19 -25.10 3.04
C LEU A 119 -18.23 -26.04 4.24
N ALA A 120 -18.72 -25.56 5.38
CA ALA A 120 -18.79 -26.36 6.61
C ALA A 120 -19.69 -27.61 6.49
N GLY A 121 -20.64 -27.60 5.54
CA GLY A 121 -21.62 -28.68 5.34
C GLY A 121 -22.57 -28.93 6.52
N ASN A 122 -22.53 -28.09 7.56
CA ASN A 122 -23.28 -28.27 8.80
C ASN A 122 -24.63 -27.52 8.79
N PRO A 123 -25.60 -27.92 9.64
CA PRO A 123 -26.92 -27.27 9.71
C PRO A 123 -26.86 -25.78 10.09
N GLU A 124 -25.83 -25.36 10.82
CA GLU A 124 -25.60 -23.97 11.20
C GLU A 124 -25.19 -23.11 10.00
N GLY A 125 -24.34 -23.63 9.12
CA GLY A 125 -23.94 -22.97 7.88
C GLY A 125 -25.12 -22.76 6.94
N LEU A 126 -26.07 -23.70 6.86
CA LEU A 126 -27.31 -23.52 6.10
C LEU A 126 -28.22 -22.43 6.68
N LYS A 127 -28.32 -22.33 8.01
CA LYS A 127 -29.06 -21.24 8.68
C LYS A 127 -28.39 -19.88 8.47
N ALA A 128 -27.06 -19.84 8.57
CA ALA A 128 -26.28 -18.63 8.34
C ALA A 128 -26.39 -18.16 6.89
N LEU A 129 -26.41 -19.08 5.93
CA LEU A 129 -26.65 -18.76 4.54
C LEU A 129 -28.04 -18.13 4.31
N LYS A 130 -29.08 -18.67 4.94
CA LYS A 130 -30.42 -18.06 4.90
C LYS A 130 -30.43 -16.65 5.49
N ARG A 131 -29.70 -16.43 6.59
CA ARG A 131 -29.54 -15.09 7.18
C ARG A 131 -28.80 -14.14 6.25
N ILE A 132 -27.77 -14.60 5.54
CA ILE A 132 -27.13 -13.82 4.48
C ILE A 132 -28.19 -13.45 3.43
N ALA A 133 -28.93 -14.41 2.89
CA ALA A 133 -30.00 -14.12 1.92
C ALA A 133 -30.99 -13.04 2.43
N GLN A 134 -31.47 -13.18 3.67
CA GLN A 134 -32.36 -12.19 4.32
C GLN A 134 -31.71 -10.80 4.44
N MET A 135 -30.42 -10.72 4.78
CA MET A 135 -29.69 -9.44 4.86
C MET A 135 -29.68 -8.69 3.53
N PHE A 136 -29.77 -9.40 2.41
CA PHE A 136 -29.80 -8.82 1.06
C PHE A 136 -31.19 -8.83 0.42
N GLY A 137 -32.26 -9.12 1.19
CA GLY A 137 -33.64 -9.11 0.70
C GLY A 137 -34.03 -10.30 -0.18
N LEU A 138 -33.23 -11.37 -0.22
CA LEU A 138 -33.46 -12.56 -1.05
C LEU A 138 -34.42 -13.57 -0.40
N ASN A 139 -35.18 -14.29 -1.22
CA ASN A 139 -36.08 -15.37 -0.79
C ASN A 139 -35.34 -16.60 -0.22
N GLU A 140 -35.83 -17.15 0.91
CA GLU A 140 -35.16 -18.19 1.71
C GLU A 140 -35.07 -19.61 1.09
N GLN A 141 -35.68 -19.83 -0.08
CA GLN A 141 -35.84 -21.17 -0.68
C GLN A 141 -34.75 -21.54 -1.71
N GLU A 142 -33.71 -20.73 -1.85
CA GLU A 142 -32.73 -20.91 -2.93
C GLU A 142 -31.49 -21.73 -2.49
N ASN A 143 -30.96 -22.53 -3.41
CA ASN A 143 -29.67 -23.21 -3.29
C ASN A 143 -28.54 -22.16 -3.09
N LEU A 144 -27.54 -22.47 -2.27
CA LEU A 144 -26.29 -21.71 -2.09
C LEU A 144 -25.72 -21.11 -3.37
N ASP A 145 -25.60 -21.88 -4.45
CA ASP A 145 -25.06 -21.42 -5.72
C ASP A 145 -25.89 -20.28 -6.32
N LYS A 146 -27.22 -20.38 -6.17
CA LYS A 146 -28.16 -19.38 -6.63
C LYS A 146 -28.11 -18.12 -5.75
N ILE A 147 -27.96 -18.28 -4.43
CA ILE A 147 -27.77 -17.16 -3.50
C ILE A 147 -26.46 -16.42 -3.82
N ILE A 148 -25.34 -17.14 -3.99
CA ILE A 148 -24.04 -16.58 -4.37
C ILE A 148 -24.14 -15.81 -5.69
N SER A 149 -24.76 -16.39 -6.71
CA SER A 149 -24.96 -15.73 -8.00
C SER A 149 -25.79 -14.45 -7.86
N LYS A 150 -26.93 -14.51 -7.16
CA LYS A 150 -27.79 -13.34 -6.97
C LYS A 150 -27.13 -12.22 -6.19
N LEU A 151 -26.39 -12.55 -5.13
CA LEU A 151 -25.64 -11.54 -4.39
C LEU A 151 -24.63 -10.83 -5.29
N LYS A 152 -23.94 -11.58 -6.15
CA LYS A 152 -23.02 -11.02 -7.14
C LYS A 152 -23.73 -10.11 -8.12
N ASP A 153 -24.89 -10.52 -8.64
CA ASP A 153 -25.68 -9.75 -9.59
C ASP A 153 -26.26 -8.47 -8.95
N ILE A 154 -26.76 -8.55 -7.72
CA ILE A 154 -27.22 -7.39 -6.94
C ILE A 154 -26.08 -6.39 -6.79
N HIS A 155 -24.89 -6.81 -6.34
CA HIS A 155 -23.78 -5.89 -6.11
C HIS A 155 -23.20 -5.31 -7.39
N LYS A 156 -23.07 -6.12 -8.46
CA LYS A 156 -22.65 -5.62 -9.77
C LYS A 156 -23.64 -4.59 -10.31
N THR A 157 -24.93 -4.87 -10.20
CA THR A 157 -25.98 -3.96 -10.68
C THR A 157 -26.08 -2.72 -9.81
N LEU A 158 -25.93 -2.84 -8.48
CA LEU A 158 -25.85 -1.72 -7.55
C LEU A 158 -24.68 -0.79 -7.92
N LEU A 159 -23.47 -1.35 -8.06
CA LEU A 159 -22.28 -0.60 -8.45
C LEU A 159 -22.46 0.07 -9.81
N SER A 160 -23.03 -0.64 -10.80
CA SER A 160 -23.33 -0.05 -12.10
C SER A 160 -24.38 1.06 -12.02
N LYS A 161 -25.44 0.92 -11.23
CA LYS A 161 -26.50 1.93 -11.11
C LYS A 161 -25.99 3.18 -10.39
N LEU A 162 -25.16 3.03 -9.37
CA LEU A 162 -24.50 4.15 -8.68
C LEU A 162 -23.60 4.95 -9.62
N THR A 163 -22.94 4.28 -10.56
CA THR A 163 -22.11 4.94 -11.60
C THR A 163 -22.93 5.84 -12.54
N TYR A 164 -24.18 5.49 -12.86
CA TYR A 164 -24.96 6.22 -13.87
C TYR A 164 -26.12 7.06 -13.31
N ASN A 165 -26.63 6.75 -12.11
CA ASN A 165 -27.77 7.46 -11.50
C ASN A 165 -27.80 7.31 -9.95
N PRO A 166 -26.95 8.06 -9.22
CA PRO A 166 -26.81 7.94 -7.76
C PRO A 166 -28.05 8.40 -6.98
N ASP A 167 -28.82 9.37 -7.53
CA ASP A 167 -29.94 10.01 -6.84
C ASP A 167 -31.08 9.02 -6.50
N MET A 168 -31.33 8.04 -7.37
CA MET A 168 -32.35 6.99 -7.13
C MET A 168 -32.09 6.09 -5.92
N ILE A 169 -30.85 6.05 -5.43
CA ILE A 169 -30.44 5.19 -4.29
C ILE A 169 -30.33 6.00 -3.00
N LEU A 170 -30.01 7.30 -3.10
CA LEU A 170 -29.80 8.21 -1.98
C LEU A 170 -31.06 8.94 -1.49
N GLU A 171 -32.18 8.86 -2.22
CA GLU A 171 -33.45 9.46 -1.80
C GLU A 171 -33.86 9.01 -0.38
N LYS A 172 -33.69 9.94 0.57
CA LYS A 172 -34.18 9.84 1.94
C LYS A 172 -35.70 9.82 1.93
N GLU A 173 -36.28 8.96 2.75
CA GLU A 173 -37.73 8.78 2.92
C GLU A 173 -38.51 10.10 2.96
N SER A 174 -39.13 10.47 1.84
CA SER A 174 -40.32 11.35 1.85
C SER A 174 -41.50 10.74 1.11
N ASP A 175 -41.29 9.89 0.11
CA ASP A 175 -42.36 9.57 -0.85
C ASP A 175 -42.95 8.15 -0.75
N THR A 176 -42.17 7.15 -0.30
CA THR A 176 -42.66 5.76 -0.26
C THR A 176 -43.64 5.46 0.88
N LEU A 177 -43.58 6.18 2.01
CA LEU A 177 -44.53 5.98 3.12
C LEU A 177 -45.85 6.75 2.95
N GLN A 178 -45.90 7.81 2.11
CA GLN A 178 -47.16 8.49 1.81
C GLN A 178 -48.01 7.72 0.79
N ASN A 179 -47.41 6.91 -0.09
CA ASN A 179 -48.14 6.12 -1.08
C ASN A 179 -48.70 4.80 -0.53
N LEU A 180 -48.14 4.25 0.55
CA LEU A 180 -48.70 3.09 1.25
C LEU A 180 -49.75 3.49 2.32
N GLY A 181 -49.75 4.74 2.79
CA GLY A 181 -50.64 5.25 3.84
C GLY A 181 -51.94 5.91 3.37
N LYS A 182 -52.12 6.21 2.07
CA LYS A 182 -53.31 6.92 1.52
C LYS A 182 -54.31 6.03 0.79
N VAL A 183 -54.39 4.74 1.11
CA VAL A 183 -55.50 3.86 0.67
C VAL A 183 -56.25 3.31 1.88
N LYS A 184 -56.71 4.21 2.76
CA LYS A 184 -57.85 3.95 3.65
C LYS A 184 -58.71 5.20 3.71
N GLY A 185 -59.70 5.27 2.82
CA GLY A 185 -60.69 6.35 2.87
C GLY A 185 -61.53 6.51 1.60
N ASN A 186 -62.54 5.65 1.47
CA ASN A 186 -63.81 5.84 0.75
C ASN A 186 -63.93 5.64 -0.77
N ALA A 187 -64.97 4.82 -1.06
CA ALA A 187 -65.88 4.82 -2.20
C ALA A 187 -65.52 3.98 -3.44
N LYS A 188 -66.16 2.79 -3.47
CA LYS A 188 -66.75 2.10 -4.63
C LYS A 188 -65.89 1.91 -5.88
N GLY A 189 -65.42 0.67 -6.04
CA GLY A 189 -65.49 -0.07 -7.30
C GLY A 189 -64.56 0.38 -8.43
N GLN A 190 -63.33 -0.13 -8.42
CA GLN A 190 -62.63 -0.64 -9.60
C GLN A 190 -61.32 -1.31 -9.14
N VAL A 191 -61.25 -2.63 -9.28
CA VAL A 191 -59.99 -3.36 -9.16
C VAL A 191 -59.19 -3.04 -10.43
N PHE A 192 -58.33 -2.03 -10.37
CA PHE A 192 -57.22 -1.91 -11.32
C PHE A 192 -56.21 -2.99 -10.97
N ALA A 193 -56.44 -4.19 -11.49
CA ALA A 193 -55.40 -5.19 -11.62
C ALA A 193 -54.43 -4.66 -12.67
N VAL A 194 -53.38 -3.96 -12.22
CA VAL A 194 -52.23 -3.66 -13.07
C VAL A 194 -51.60 -5.00 -13.41
N GLN A 195 -51.89 -5.50 -14.61
CA GLN A 195 -51.30 -6.70 -15.17
C GLN A 195 -49.85 -6.36 -15.53
N MET A 196 -48.95 -6.37 -14.53
CA MET A 196 -47.51 -6.34 -14.81
C MET A 196 -47.16 -7.64 -15.51
N THR A 197 -46.38 -7.53 -16.58
CA THR A 197 -45.78 -8.70 -17.21
C THR A 197 -44.84 -9.40 -16.23
N PHE A 198 -44.65 -10.71 -16.39
CA PHE A 198 -43.74 -11.47 -15.53
C PHE A 198 -42.31 -10.90 -15.54
N GLU A 199 -41.88 -10.37 -16.69
CA GLU A 199 -40.60 -9.67 -16.85
C GLU A 199 -40.55 -8.34 -16.07
N GLU A 200 -41.62 -7.53 -16.10
CA GLU A 200 -41.71 -6.30 -15.30
C GLU A 200 -41.78 -6.59 -13.79
N MET A 201 -42.43 -7.68 -13.40
CA MET A 201 -42.47 -8.13 -12.00
C MET A 201 -41.08 -8.55 -11.50
N ILE A 202 -40.33 -9.31 -12.30
CA ILE A 202 -38.94 -9.67 -11.99
C ILE A 202 -38.07 -8.43 -11.86
N LYS A 203 -38.15 -7.51 -12.84
CA LYS A 203 -37.36 -6.27 -12.84
C LYS A 203 -37.66 -5.38 -11.63
N THR A 204 -38.92 -5.32 -11.21
CA THR A 204 -39.36 -4.55 -10.03
C THR A 204 -38.83 -5.18 -8.73
N ILE A 205 -38.82 -6.52 -8.62
CA ILE A 205 -38.23 -7.24 -7.48
C ILE A 205 -36.72 -6.97 -7.41
N GLU A 206 -36.01 -7.11 -8.53
CA GLU A 206 -34.56 -6.84 -8.63
C GLU A 206 -34.24 -5.37 -8.27
N GLU A 207 -35.04 -4.41 -8.74
CA GLU A 207 -34.90 -2.99 -8.38
C GLU A 207 -35.12 -2.73 -6.89
N THR A 208 -36.09 -3.41 -6.28
CA THR A 208 -36.39 -3.27 -4.84
C THR A 208 -35.27 -3.86 -3.98
N GLU A 209 -34.71 -5.02 -4.37
CA GLU A 209 -33.55 -5.64 -3.70
C GLU A 209 -32.31 -4.73 -3.77
N ILE A 210 -32.04 -4.14 -4.94
CA ILE A 210 -30.91 -3.22 -5.12
C ILE A 210 -31.07 -1.95 -4.28
N GLN A 211 -32.28 -1.35 -4.27
CA GLN A 211 -32.54 -0.16 -3.44
C GLN A 211 -32.43 -0.48 -1.94
N PHE A 212 -32.89 -1.65 -1.51
CA PHE A 212 -32.78 -2.09 -0.12
C PHE A 212 -31.32 -2.20 0.33
N VAL A 213 -30.48 -2.87 -0.46
CA VAL A 213 -29.05 -3.02 -0.17
C VAL A 213 -28.34 -1.66 -0.23
N GLY A 214 -28.62 -0.85 -1.26
CA GLY A 214 -28.06 0.49 -1.39
C GLY A 214 -28.34 1.37 -0.17
N LYS A 215 -29.59 1.40 0.31
CA LYS A 215 -29.99 2.16 1.51
C LYS A 215 -29.30 1.67 2.79
N ASN A 216 -29.23 0.35 2.98
CA ASN A 216 -28.57 -0.23 4.16
C ASN A 216 -27.06 0.08 4.17
N LEU A 217 -26.42 0.09 3.00
CA LEU A 217 -24.99 0.41 2.86
C LEU A 217 -24.70 1.92 2.91
N ALA A 218 -25.67 2.77 2.58
CA ALA A 218 -25.56 4.23 2.66
C ALA A 218 -25.55 4.74 4.10
N HIS A 219 -26.25 4.05 5.01
CA HIS A 219 -26.39 4.49 6.39
C HIS A 219 -25.05 4.51 7.15
N GLU A 220 -24.90 5.41 8.13
CA GLU A 220 -23.71 5.49 8.99
C GLU A 220 -23.43 4.21 9.80
N ASN A 221 -24.42 3.30 9.90
CA ASN A 221 -24.36 2.03 10.63
C ASN A 221 -24.09 0.84 9.70
N ALA A 222 -23.80 1.06 8.41
CA ALA A 222 -23.52 0.01 7.44
C ALA A 222 -22.29 -0.84 7.80
N SER A 223 -21.43 -0.36 8.68
CA SER A 223 -20.39 -1.15 9.33
C SER A 223 -20.94 -2.35 10.13
N THR A 224 -22.07 -2.20 10.83
CA THR A 224 -22.72 -3.31 11.56
C THR A 224 -23.25 -4.37 10.59
N PHE A 225 -23.70 -3.94 9.40
CA PHE A 225 -24.08 -4.83 8.32
C PHE A 225 -22.89 -5.69 7.88
N ILE A 226 -21.72 -5.07 7.65
CA ILE A 226 -20.48 -5.79 7.28
C ILE A 226 -20.01 -6.76 8.37
N ILE A 227 -20.08 -6.36 9.64
CA ILE A 227 -19.73 -7.23 10.78
C ILE A 227 -20.65 -8.45 10.82
N SER A 228 -21.96 -8.24 10.66
CA SER A 228 -22.95 -9.34 10.61
C SER A 228 -22.69 -10.27 9.43
N PHE A 229 -22.33 -9.71 8.27
CA PHE A 229 -21.97 -10.48 7.08
C PHE A 229 -20.78 -11.40 7.34
N PHE A 230 -19.68 -10.90 7.90
CA PHE A 230 -18.52 -11.73 8.25
C PHE A 230 -18.84 -12.77 9.32
N TYR A 231 -19.68 -12.43 10.29
CA TYR A 231 -20.14 -13.40 11.28
C TYR A 231 -20.91 -14.55 10.62
N GLN A 232 -21.86 -14.27 9.73
CA GLN A 232 -22.57 -15.35 9.02
C GLN A 232 -21.61 -16.14 8.10
N LEU A 233 -20.67 -15.46 7.45
CA LEU A 233 -19.69 -16.10 6.58
C LEU A 233 -18.77 -17.07 7.34
N LYS A 234 -18.43 -16.74 8.58
CA LYS A 234 -17.73 -17.63 9.51
C LYS A 234 -18.50 -18.93 9.73
N GLN A 235 -19.81 -18.84 9.95
CA GLN A 235 -20.66 -20.02 10.15
C GLN A 235 -20.82 -20.86 8.88
N VAL A 236 -20.94 -20.21 7.70
CA VAL A 236 -21.08 -20.90 6.40
C VAL A 236 -19.84 -21.74 6.07
N LEU A 237 -18.64 -21.20 6.32
CA LEU A 237 -17.37 -21.83 5.94
C LEU A 237 -16.70 -22.58 7.09
N ASN A 238 -17.19 -22.40 8.32
CA ASN A 238 -16.52 -22.82 9.56
C ASN A 238 -15.03 -22.42 9.56
N HIS A 239 -14.78 -21.19 9.13
CA HIS A 239 -13.42 -20.66 9.02
C HIS A 239 -13.02 -19.96 10.33
N ARG A 240 -11.73 -19.74 10.58
CA ARG A 240 -11.26 -19.10 11.82
C ARG A 240 -11.67 -17.63 11.88
N TYR A 241 -11.29 -16.88 10.85
CA TYR A 241 -11.69 -15.48 10.64
C TYR A 241 -11.52 -15.04 9.18
N SER A 242 -12.23 -13.99 8.79
CA SER A 242 -12.05 -13.30 7.51
C SER A 242 -10.97 -12.23 7.65
N PHE A 243 -10.05 -12.13 6.69
CA PHE A 243 -8.95 -11.18 6.75
C PHE A 243 -9.11 -10.14 5.64
N VAL A 244 -9.53 -8.93 6.02
CA VAL A 244 -9.79 -7.83 5.09
C VAL A 244 -8.46 -7.16 4.74
N LEU A 245 -8.05 -7.27 3.49
CA LEU A 245 -6.80 -6.71 2.97
C LEU A 245 -7.13 -5.44 2.18
N LEU A 246 -6.91 -4.27 2.76
CA LEU A 246 -7.22 -2.98 2.14
C LEU A 246 -5.95 -2.35 1.56
N ASP A 247 -5.89 -2.16 0.25
CA ASP A 247 -4.78 -1.47 -0.41
C ASP A 247 -5.13 -0.01 -0.71
N GLU A 248 -4.10 0.85 -0.69
CA GLU A 248 -4.16 2.26 -1.08
C GLU A 248 -5.06 3.14 -0.20
N CYS A 249 -5.13 2.84 1.10
CA CYS A 249 -5.95 3.61 2.05
C CYS A 249 -5.59 5.09 2.11
N SER A 250 -4.38 5.48 1.75
CA SER A 250 -3.91 6.87 1.84
C SER A 250 -4.08 7.67 0.54
N GLU A 251 -4.48 7.03 -0.55
CA GLU A 251 -4.68 7.67 -1.86
C GLU A 251 -6.08 8.29 -2.00
N VAL A 252 -7.01 7.94 -1.11
CA VAL A 252 -8.36 8.54 -1.06
C VAL A 252 -8.36 9.87 -0.30
N SER A 253 -9.41 10.67 -0.48
CA SER A 253 -9.57 11.96 0.23
C SER A 253 -9.55 11.78 1.75
N LYS A 254 -9.25 12.85 2.48
CA LYS A 254 -9.23 12.85 3.95
C LYS A 254 -10.53 12.27 4.55
N GLU A 255 -11.67 12.68 4.01
CA GLU A 255 -12.99 12.27 4.48
C GLU A 255 -13.24 10.78 4.20
N ALA A 256 -12.81 10.28 3.04
CA ALA A 256 -12.83 8.85 2.74
C ALA A 256 -11.89 8.04 3.65
N GLN A 257 -10.71 8.58 3.98
CA GLN A 257 -9.80 7.97 4.97
C GLN A 257 -10.50 7.83 6.33
N VAL A 258 -11.24 8.85 6.78
CA VAL A 258 -12.02 8.79 8.03
C VAL A 258 -13.03 7.63 8.00
N GLU A 259 -13.75 7.41 6.89
CA GLU A 259 -14.68 6.28 6.76
C GLU A 259 -13.95 4.92 6.73
N VAL A 260 -12.81 4.83 6.04
CA VAL A 260 -11.96 3.62 6.05
C VAL A 260 -11.53 3.29 7.48
N PHE A 261 -10.98 4.25 8.21
CA PHE A 261 -10.54 4.03 9.60
C PHE A 261 -11.72 3.77 10.55
N ARG A 262 -12.93 4.25 10.24
CA ARG A 262 -14.15 3.90 10.99
C ARG A 262 -14.47 2.42 10.83
N LEU A 263 -14.46 1.90 9.60
CA LEU A 263 -14.61 0.47 9.33
C LEU A 263 -13.55 -0.33 10.11
N LEU A 264 -12.27 0.05 10.01
CA LEU A 264 -11.17 -0.66 10.69
C LEU A 264 -11.35 -0.67 12.22
N LYS A 265 -11.74 0.47 12.81
CA LYS A 265 -12.02 0.58 14.25
C LYS A 265 -13.15 -0.35 14.67
N LEU A 266 -14.17 -0.51 13.83
CA LEU A 266 -15.31 -1.37 14.10
C LEU A 266 -14.98 -2.85 13.94
N ILE A 267 -14.19 -3.24 12.93
CA ILE A 267 -13.66 -4.61 12.84
C ILE A 267 -12.89 -4.96 14.13
N ARG A 268 -12.10 -4.02 14.68
CA ARG A 268 -11.39 -4.20 15.96
C ARG A 268 -12.32 -4.27 17.17
N GLY A 269 -13.35 -3.43 17.23
CA GLY A 269 -14.22 -3.25 18.41
C GLY A 269 -15.48 -4.11 18.43
N ALA A 270 -15.79 -4.84 17.35
CA ALA A 270 -17.03 -5.58 17.18
C ALA A 270 -17.17 -6.80 18.10
N PHE A 271 -16.08 -7.31 18.66
CA PHE A 271 -16.10 -8.50 19.50
C PHE A 271 -15.15 -8.26 20.68
N GLY A 272 -15.64 -8.51 21.91
CA GLY A 272 -14.95 -8.13 23.15
C GLY A 272 -13.60 -8.83 23.37
N ASP A 273 -13.08 -8.80 24.60
CA ASP A 273 -11.75 -9.32 24.94
C ASP A 273 -11.54 -10.84 24.67
N ASP A 274 -12.60 -11.58 24.31
CA ASP A 274 -12.51 -12.96 23.88
C ASP A 274 -12.03 -13.06 22.41
N THR A 275 -10.72 -13.16 22.24
CA THR A 275 -10.05 -13.38 20.94
C THR A 275 -10.58 -14.57 20.13
N LYS A 276 -11.30 -15.52 20.73
CA LYS A 276 -11.96 -16.63 20.00
C LYS A 276 -13.25 -16.21 19.29
N GLN A 277 -13.81 -15.05 19.62
CA GLN A 277 -15.08 -14.54 19.08
C GLN A 277 -14.90 -13.60 17.88
N ASN A 278 -13.72 -13.03 17.66
CA ASN A 278 -13.47 -12.20 16.50
C ASN A 278 -13.73 -12.98 15.20
N THR A 279 -14.53 -12.38 14.31
CA THR A 279 -14.90 -12.99 13.03
C THR A 279 -14.15 -12.38 11.85
N ALA A 280 -13.57 -11.19 12.05
CA ALA A 280 -12.79 -10.50 11.05
C ALA A 280 -11.58 -9.78 11.67
N TYR A 281 -10.50 -9.70 10.90
CA TYR A 281 -9.31 -8.88 11.15
C TYR A 281 -8.98 -8.10 9.88
N PHE A 282 -8.06 -7.14 9.97
CA PHE A 282 -7.62 -6.37 8.81
C PHE A 282 -6.11 -6.23 8.66
N CYS A 283 -5.67 -6.09 7.42
CA CYS A 283 -4.33 -5.64 7.06
C CYS A 283 -4.49 -4.54 6.02
N ALA A 284 -4.11 -3.31 6.36
CA ALA A 284 -4.27 -2.17 5.45
C ALA A 284 -2.94 -1.53 5.07
N SER A 285 -2.78 -1.13 3.82
CA SER A 285 -1.60 -0.40 3.37
C SER A 285 -1.78 1.11 3.47
N VAL A 286 -0.79 1.80 4.03
CA VAL A 286 -0.85 3.24 4.29
C VAL A 286 0.49 3.93 3.98
N TYR A 287 0.44 5.22 3.68
CA TYR A 287 1.58 6.11 3.66
C TYR A 287 1.92 6.64 5.07
N PRO A 288 3.13 7.17 5.27
CA PRO A 288 3.45 7.92 6.48
C PRO A 288 2.55 9.15 6.66
N SER A 289 2.18 9.47 7.91
CA SER A 289 1.67 10.80 8.28
C SER A 289 2.67 11.89 7.83
N PRO A 290 2.22 13.05 7.30
CA PRO A 290 0.85 13.60 7.34
C PRO A 290 -0.09 13.12 6.23
N VAL A 291 0.38 12.27 5.31
CA VAL A 291 -0.39 11.86 4.13
C VAL A 291 -1.59 11.01 4.53
N THR A 292 -1.34 10.05 5.40
CA THR A 292 -2.40 9.31 6.08
C THR A 292 -2.93 10.16 7.23
N TYR A 293 -4.22 10.45 7.16
CA TYR A 293 -4.97 11.08 8.22
C TYR A 293 -5.59 10.03 9.13
N TYR A 294 -5.07 9.93 10.35
CA TYR A 294 -5.67 9.10 11.39
C TYR A 294 -6.70 9.93 12.18
N PRO A 295 -7.99 9.51 12.22
CA PRO A 295 -9.03 10.26 12.91
C PRO A 295 -8.73 10.48 14.40
N SER A 296 -8.98 11.70 14.89
CA SER A 296 -8.79 12.07 16.28
C SER A 296 -9.84 13.07 16.77
N LYS A 297 -10.44 12.78 17.93
CA LYS A 297 -11.33 13.70 18.66
C LYS A 297 -10.67 15.05 18.97
N ASN A 298 -9.34 15.06 19.17
CA ASN A 298 -8.59 16.30 19.40
C ASN A 298 -8.51 17.18 18.14
N LEU A 299 -8.74 16.60 16.96
CA LEU A 299 -8.78 17.29 15.67
C LEU A 299 -10.22 17.51 15.16
N GLY A 300 -11.24 17.18 15.98
CA GLY A 300 -12.65 17.38 15.67
C GLY A 300 -13.38 16.17 15.08
N ASP A 301 -12.74 15.01 14.97
CA ASP A 301 -13.40 13.78 14.49
C ASP A 301 -14.31 13.14 15.55
N SER A 302 -15.27 12.32 15.10
CA SER A 302 -16.20 11.63 16.01
C SER A 302 -15.56 10.48 16.82
N PHE A 303 -14.39 10.00 16.41
CA PHE A 303 -13.67 8.89 17.06
C PHE A 303 -12.15 9.03 16.96
N ASN A 304 -11.44 8.22 17.75
CA ASN A 304 -9.98 8.11 17.70
C ASN A 304 -9.59 6.80 16.99
N PHE A 305 -8.63 6.89 16.09
CA PHE A 305 -7.86 5.74 15.61
C PHE A 305 -6.38 5.93 15.96
N ASP A 306 -5.90 5.14 16.92
CA ASP A 306 -4.56 5.21 17.47
C ASP A 306 -3.71 4.08 16.89
N ALA A 307 -2.93 4.38 15.85
CA ALA A 307 -1.94 3.46 15.29
C ALA A 307 -0.98 2.96 16.38
N GLY A 308 -0.75 1.65 16.45
CA GLY A 308 0.00 0.98 17.53
C GLY A 308 -0.87 0.47 18.68
N HIS A 309 -2.06 1.04 18.89
CA HIS A 309 -3.05 0.54 19.86
C HIS A 309 -4.20 -0.19 19.17
N ASP A 310 -4.74 0.38 18.10
CA ASP A 310 -5.81 -0.21 17.28
C ASP A 310 -5.32 -1.26 16.29
N ALA A 311 -4.07 -1.13 15.85
CA ALA A 311 -3.40 -2.03 14.92
C ALA A 311 -1.89 -2.00 15.13
N ILE A 312 -1.22 -3.12 14.84
CA ILE A 312 0.24 -3.20 14.82
C ILE A 312 0.75 -2.48 13.57
N MET A 313 1.75 -1.62 13.76
CA MET A 313 2.41 -0.90 12.66
C MET A 313 3.60 -1.70 12.15
N GLU A 314 3.60 -2.03 10.86
CA GLU A 314 4.70 -2.67 10.16
C GLU A 314 5.29 -1.70 9.14
N TYR A 315 6.51 -1.24 9.40
CA TYR A 315 7.20 -0.29 8.52
C TYR A 315 8.03 -1.05 7.48
N LEU A 316 7.78 -0.81 6.20
CA LEU A 316 8.46 -1.54 5.11
C LEU A 316 9.76 -0.91 4.63
N HIS A 317 9.99 0.36 4.97
CA HIS A 317 11.14 1.07 4.45
C HIS A 317 12.42 0.60 5.13
N LEU A 318 13.31 -0.04 4.35
CA LEU A 318 14.58 -0.55 4.85
C LEU A 318 15.57 0.59 5.11
N ASP A 319 16.10 0.66 6.33
CA ASP A 319 17.11 1.66 6.71
C ASP A 319 18.45 1.34 6.02
N GLU A 320 19.03 2.31 5.30
CA GLU A 320 20.34 2.23 4.64
C GLU A 320 21.50 1.94 5.60
N LEU A 321 21.28 2.14 6.89
CA LEU A 321 22.22 1.87 7.97
C LEU A 321 22.05 0.46 8.56
N SER A 322 21.03 -0.30 8.15
CA SER A 322 20.83 -1.68 8.59
C SER A 322 22.02 -2.55 8.23
N ASP A 323 22.35 -3.49 9.11
CA ASP A 323 23.40 -4.48 8.83
C ASP A 323 22.96 -5.44 7.71
N ASP A 324 21.63 -5.63 7.55
CA ASP A 324 21.03 -6.49 6.52
C ASP A 324 20.80 -5.77 5.18
N TYR A 325 21.09 -4.45 5.07
CA TYR A 325 20.70 -3.64 3.91
C TYR A 325 21.26 -4.17 2.58
N ILE A 326 22.56 -4.49 2.54
CA ILE A 326 23.20 -5.03 1.34
C ILE A 326 22.81 -6.48 1.09
N GLY A 327 22.69 -7.28 2.15
CA GLY A 327 22.25 -8.68 2.05
C GLY A 327 20.85 -8.80 1.44
N PHE A 328 19.94 -7.88 1.78
CA PHE A 328 18.62 -7.77 1.16
C PHE A 328 18.70 -7.64 -0.36
N TYR A 329 19.47 -6.67 -0.88
CA TYR A 329 19.58 -6.46 -2.33
C TYR A 329 20.34 -7.59 -3.03
N GLU A 330 21.30 -8.22 -2.35
CA GLU A 330 22.01 -9.38 -2.87
C GLU A 330 21.04 -10.54 -3.07
N GLU A 331 20.26 -10.88 -2.05
CA GLU A 331 19.25 -11.95 -2.13
C GLU A 331 18.20 -11.65 -3.19
N LEU A 332 17.67 -10.42 -3.22
CA LEU A 332 16.71 -9.98 -4.23
C LEU A 332 17.26 -10.16 -5.65
N THR A 333 18.50 -9.74 -5.89
CA THR A 333 19.15 -9.83 -7.20
C THR A 333 19.39 -11.29 -7.57
N ARG A 334 19.85 -12.12 -6.64
CA ARG A 334 20.07 -13.55 -6.86
C ARG A 334 18.78 -14.29 -7.20
N LYS A 335 17.66 -13.98 -6.53
CA LYS A 335 16.35 -14.55 -6.86
C LYS A 335 15.89 -14.13 -8.27
N ARG A 336 16.05 -12.86 -8.63
CA ARG A 336 15.75 -12.36 -9.99
C ARG A 336 16.60 -13.05 -11.05
N ILE A 337 17.90 -13.22 -10.80
CA ILE A 337 18.82 -13.92 -11.71
C ILE A 337 18.42 -15.39 -11.85
N SER A 338 18.22 -16.08 -10.73
CA SER A 338 17.81 -17.49 -10.72
C SER A 338 16.55 -17.71 -11.57
N PHE A 339 15.55 -16.85 -11.38
CA PHE A 339 14.31 -16.89 -12.16
C PHE A 339 14.50 -16.57 -13.64
N ALA A 340 15.17 -15.46 -13.98
CA ALA A 340 15.28 -14.99 -15.36
C ALA A 340 16.22 -15.84 -16.22
N PHE A 341 17.30 -16.35 -15.63
CA PHE A 341 18.34 -17.13 -16.30
C PHE A 341 18.19 -18.65 -16.12
N GLY A 342 17.25 -19.12 -15.30
CA GLY A 342 17.08 -20.54 -14.98
C GLY A 342 18.26 -21.15 -14.22
N LYS A 343 19.07 -20.32 -13.55
CA LYS A 343 20.21 -20.76 -12.75
C LYS A 343 19.75 -21.17 -11.35
N PRO A 344 20.35 -22.19 -10.71
CA PRO A 344 20.13 -22.46 -9.29
C PRO A 344 20.46 -21.22 -8.44
N PHE A 345 19.66 -20.97 -7.40
CA PHE A 345 19.82 -19.81 -6.53
C PHE A 345 21.21 -19.77 -5.87
N GLU A 346 21.75 -20.93 -5.47
CA GLU A 346 23.07 -21.10 -4.84
C GLU A 346 24.21 -20.69 -5.76
N ARG A 347 23.98 -20.74 -7.08
CA ARG A 347 24.97 -20.40 -8.11
C ARG A 347 24.76 -19.01 -8.72
N SER A 348 23.71 -18.31 -8.32
CA SER A 348 23.41 -16.97 -8.81
C SER A 348 24.18 -15.94 -7.99
N SER A 349 24.78 -14.95 -8.65
CA SER A 349 25.54 -13.85 -8.01
C SER A 349 25.16 -12.51 -8.64
N PRO A 350 25.11 -11.39 -7.89
CA PRO A 350 24.96 -10.07 -8.50
C PRO A 350 26.00 -9.80 -9.61
N LEU A 351 27.22 -10.34 -9.47
CA LEU A 351 28.28 -10.21 -10.48
C LEU A 351 28.00 -10.95 -11.79
N ASP A 352 26.92 -11.74 -11.88
CA ASP A 352 26.44 -12.25 -13.17
C ASP A 352 25.98 -11.12 -14.10
N ILE A 353 25.44 -10.02 -13.54
CA ILE A 353 24.90 -8.87 -14.30
C ILE A 353 25.67 -7.56 -14.09
N PHE A 354 26.43 -7.44 -12.99
CA PHE A 354 27.26 -6.27 -12.69
C PHE A 354 28.73 -6.51 -13.01
N GLU A 355 29.43 -5.47 -13.45
CA GLU A 355 30.87 -5.52 -13.72
C GLU A 355 31.68 -5.76 -12.42
N ASN A 356 31.26 -5.14 -11.32
CA ASN A 356 31.94 -5.21 -10.03
C ASN A 356 30.99 -4.87 -8.87
N GLU A 357 31.47 -5.07 -7.64
CA GLU A 357 30.71 -4.78 -6.42
C GLU A 357 30.30 -3.30 -6.31
N ARG A 358 31.13 -2.36 -6.79
CA ARG A 358 30.82 -0.92 -6.75
C ARG A 358 29.52 -0.61 -7.48
N ALA A 359 29.31 -1.17 -8.67
CA ALA A 359 28.07 -0.96 -9.44
C ALA A 359 26.83 -1.46 -8.67
N PHE A 360 26.93 -2.66 -8.08
CA PHE A 360 25.86 -3.25 -7.28
C PHE A 360 25.54 -2.42 -6.01
N ILE A 361 26.56 -2.01 -5.27
CA ILE A 361 26.41 -1.19 -4.05
C ILE A 361 25.80 0.16 -4.38
N LEU A 362 26.27 0.83 -5.45
CA LEU A 362 25.70 2.10 -5.88
C LEU A 362 24.20 1.95 -6.21
N ALA A 363 23.82 0.97 -7.03
CA ALA A 363 22.41 0.72 -7.35
C ALA A 363 21.57 0.46 -6.08
N SER A 364 22.12 -0.33 -5.15
CA SER A 364 21.45 -0.64 -3.88
C SER A 364 21.25 0.60 -3.01
N TYR A 365 22.25 1.47 -2.86
CA TYR A 365 22.10 2.70 -2.07
C TYR A 365 21.24 3.77 -2.76
N PHE A 366 21.34 3.94 -4.08
CA PHE A 366 20.49 4.87 -4.82
C PHE A 366 19.01 4.49 -4.78
N SER A 367 18.69 3.21 -4.56
CA SER A 367 17.32 2.78 -4.34
C SER A 367 16.73 3.25 -3.00
N ASN A 368 17.58 3.63 -2.03
CA ASN A 368 17.18 4.10 -0.70
C ASN A 368 16.18 3.17 0.02
N GLY A 369 16.36 1.84 -0.07
CA GLY A 369 15.43 0.90 0.56
C GLY A 369 14.12 0.68 -0.19
N ILE A 370 13.98 1.22 -1.42
CA ILE A 370 12.77 1.13 -2.24
C ILE A 370 12.99 0.13 -3.37
N VAL A 371 12.32 -1.02 -3.28
CA VAL A 371 12.49 -2.14 -4.22
C VAL A 371 12.15 -1.77 -5.65
N ARG A 372 11.03 -1.09 -5.88
CA ARG A 372 10.63 -0.64 -7.23
C ARG A 372 11.72 0.21 -7.88
N ARG A 373 12.27 1.16 -7.11
CA ARG A 373 13.33 2.05 -7.57
C ARG A 373 14.60 1.28 -7.90
N TYR A 374 14.97 0.29 -7.10
CA TYR A 374 16.11 -0.58 -7.42
C TYR A 374 15.95 -1.20 -8.80
N ILE A 375 14.81 -1.83 -9.08
CA ILE A 375 14.54 -2.46 -10.38
C ILE A 375 14.51 -1.45 -11.53
N GLU A 376 13.95 -0.25 -11.31
CA GLU A 376 13.93 0.84 -12.30
C GLU A 376 15.35 1.35 -12.61
N ILE A 377 16.21 1.50 -11.60
CA ILE A 377 17.64 1.82 -11.77
C ILE A 377 18.33 0.73 -12.59
N LEU A 378 18.09 -0.56 -12.29
CA LEU A 378 18.69 -1.66 -13.05
C LEU A 378 18.25 -1.66 -14.51
N LYS A 379 16.98 -1.37 -14.77
CA LYS A 379 16.43 -1.29 -16.12
C LYS A 379 17.15 -0.21 -16.92
N HIS A 380 17.22 1.02 -16.39
CA HIS A 380 17.90 2.11 -17.08
C HIS A 380 19.40 1.86 -17.23
N ALA A 381 20.07 1.30 -16.22
CA ALA A 381 21.47 0.92 -16.31
C ALA A 381 21.72 -0.14 -17.39
N TYR A 382 20.80 -1.11 -17.53
CA TYR A 382 20.86 -2.11 -18.59
C TYR A 382 20.61 -1.53 -19.98
N ASP A 383 19.67 -0.60 -20.11
CA ASP A 383 19.43 0.12 -21.37
C ASP A 383 20.69 0.92 -21.79
N ASN A 384 21.36 1.58 -20.84
CA ASN A 384 22.62 2.29 -21.07
C ASN A 384 23.75 1.34 -21.51
N LEU A 385 23.88 0.18 -20.85
CA LEU A 385 24.82 -0.87 -21.25
C LEU A 385 24.56 -1.32 -22.69
N CYS A 386 23.28 -1.58 -23.06
CA CYS A 386 22.92 -2.00 -24.40
C CYS A 386 23.26 -0.94 -25.45
N GLN A 387 23.05 0.35 -25.15
CA GLN A 387 23.42 1.45 -26.04
C GLN A 387 24.93 1.55 -26.22
N ARG A 388 25.70 1.42 -25.13
CA ARG A 388 27.17 1.47 -25.13
C ARG A 388 27.79 0.31 -25.92
N THR A 389 27.15 -0.85 -25.92
CA THR A 389 27.64 -2.09 -26.54
C THR A 389 27.17 -2.29 -27.98
N ALA A 390 26.23 -1.50 -28.48
CA ALA A 390 25.61 -1.63 -29.80
C ALA A 390 26.58 -1.45 -31.00
N GLY A 391 27.85 -1.07 -30.77
CA GLY A 391 28.83 -0.78 -31.82
C GLY A 391 30.07 -1.68 -31.89
N ASP A 392 30.37 -2.50 -30.87
CA ASP A 392 31.68 -3.18 -30.76
C ASP A 392 31.58 -4.72 -30.75
N SER A 393 32.14 -5.34 -31.80
CA SER A 393 32.34 -6.79 -31.89
C SER A 393 33.76 -7.16 -31.43
N THR A 394 33.90 -7.38 -30.13
CA THR A 394 35.13 -7.87 -29.47
C THR A 394 34.80 -8.99 -28.49
N GLU A 395 35.77 -9.85 -28.20
CA GLU A 395 35.63 -11.00 -27.30
C GLU A 395 35.31 -10.56 -25.86
N GLY A 396 34.23 -11.09 -25.28
CA GLY A 396 33.81 -10.85 -23.89
C GLY A 396 32.32 -10.56 -23.74
N ILE A 397 31.75 -10.74 -22.53
CA ILE A 397 30.39 -10.31 -22.19
C ILE A 397 30.52 -9.08 -21.29
N GLU A 398 29.99 -7.94 -21.73
CA GLU A 398 29.95 -6.72 -20.92
C GLU A 398 28.78 -6.76 -19.93
N ARG A 399 29.00 -6.18 -18.75
CA ARG A 399 28.06 -6.15 -17.63
C ARG A 399 27.81 -4.70 -17.21
N ILE A 400 26.79 -4.49 -16.38
CA ILE A 400 26.41 -3.16 -15.90
C ILE A 400 27.57 -2.56 -15.09
N ALA A 401 28.15 -1.49 -15.61
CA ALA A 401 29.24 -0.74 -15.00
C ALA A 401 28.71 0.29 -13.99
N PRO A 402 29.56 0.82 -13.08
CA PRO A 402 29.16 1.90 -12.18
C PRO A 402 28.59 3.13 -12.92
N LYS A 403 29.18 3.48 -14.07
CA LYS A 403 28.73 4.61 -14.89
C LYS A 403 27.31 4.40 -15.45
N ASP A 404 26.99 3.17 -15.88
CA ASP A 404 25.66 2.84 -16.41
C ASP A 404 24.58 3.04 -15.32
N VAL A 405 24.90 2.70 -14.06
CA VAL A 405 24.05 2.94 -12.88
C VAL A 405 23.91 4.43 -12.58
N GLU A 406 25.02 5.17 -12.55
CA GLU A 406 25.03 6.61 -12.26
C GLU A 406 24.19 7.41 -13.28
N GLU A 407 24.27 7.04 -14.57
CA GLU A 407 23.45 7.62 -15.64
C GLU A 407 21.97 7.20 -15.52
N GLY A 408 21.69 5.95 -15.21
CA GLY A 408 20.32 5.47 -14.98
C GLY A 408 19.64 6.19 -13.82
N VAL A 409 20.39 6.52 -12.76
CA VAL A 409 19.92 7.32 -11.63
C VAL A 409 19.49 8.72 -12.06
N GLN A 410 20.18 9.34 -13.02
CA GLN A 410 19.77 10.67 -13.50
C GLN A 410 18.35 10.64 -14.09
N VAL A 411 18.07 9.60 -14.88
CA VAL A 411 16.76 9.41 -15.51
C VAL A 411 15.68 9.13 -14.46
N VAL A 412 15.97 8.29 -13.47
CA VAL A 412 15.03 7.96 -12.38
C VAL A 412 14.71 9.19 -11.53
N VAL A 413 15.71 9.98 -11.16
CA VAL A 413 15.50 11.18 -10.35
C VAL A 413 14.62 12.19 -11.10
N ALA A 414 14.98 12.54 -12.33
CA ALA A 414 14.25 13.54 -13.11
C ALA A 414 12.81 13.12 -13.44
N ASN A 415 12.60 11.85 -13.80
CA ASN A 415 11.30 11.40 -14.32
C ASN A 415 10.37 10.84 -13.24
N GLN A 416 10.88 10.42 -12.08
CA GLN A 416 10.08 9.67 -11.10
C GLN A 416 10.04 10.32 -9.72
N ILE A 417 11.18 10.81 -9.23
CA ILE A 417 11.33 11.38 -7.88
C ILE A 417 11.00 12.88 -7.91
N LEU A 418 11.71 13.63 -8.76
CA LEU A 418 11.57 15.07 -8.94
C LEU A 418 10.74 15.41 -10.19
N ALA A 419 9.66 14.66 -10.39
CA ALA A 419 8.82 14.79 -11.58
C ALA A 419 7.86 15.99 -11.46
N GLN A 420 7.84 16.86 -12.47
CA GLN A 420 7.02 18.09 -12.48
C GLN A 420 5.51 17.84 -12.38
N ASN A 421 5.04 16.68 -12.80
CA ASN A 421 3.63 16.28 -12.70
C ASN A 421 3.23 15.78 -11.31
N LYS A 422 4.18 15.61 -10.37
CA LYS A 422 3.92 15.08 -9.02
C LYS A 422 4.27 16.05 -7.90
N LEU A 423 5.11 17.04 -8.18
CA LEU A 423 5.61 18.01 -7.21
C LEU A 423 5.21 19.43 -7.64
N THR A 424 4.95 20.30 -6.67
CA THR A 424 4.67 21.71 -6.93
C THR A 424 5.93 22.54 -7.01
N VAL A 425 5.81 23.79 -7.48
CA VAL A 425 6.89 24.77 -7.48
C VAL A 425 7.49 24.95 -6.08
N ASP A 426 6.66 24.95 -5.03
CA ASP A 426 7.14 25.06 -3.65
C ASP A 426 7.92 23.82 -3.21
N ASP A 427 7.48 22.61 -3.62
CA ASP A 427 8.22 21.37 -3.36
C ASP A 427 9.63 21.44 -3.97
N PHE A 428 9.76 21.90 -5.22
CA PHE A 428 11.06 22.10 -5.88
C PHE A 428 11.92 23.14 -5.16
N ARG A 429 11.35 24.29 -4.76
CA ARG A 429 12.07 25.32 -4.01
C ARG A 429 12.61 24.81 -2.68
N ILE A 430 11.84 23.96 -1.99
CA ILE A 430 12.27 23.33 -0.74
C ILE A 430 13.45 22.38 -1.01
N VAL A 431 13.36 21.53 -2.03
CA VAL A 431 14.44 20.60 -2.40
C VAL A 431 15.71 21.36 -2.78
N ASP A 432 15.61 22.40 -3.60
CA ASP A 432 16.75 23.22 -4.02
C ASP A 432 17.44 23.88 -2.82
N ASP A 433 16.70 24.44 -1.86
CA ASP A 433 17.27 25.03 -0.64
C ASP A 433 17.98 23.96 0.21
N ILE A 434 17.38 22.77 0.35
CA ILE A 434 17.98 21.63 1.06
C ILE A 434 19.29 21.20 0.40
N VAL A 435 19.26 20.96 -0.92
CA VAL A 435 20.41 20.53 -1.72
C VAL A 435 21.53 21.56 -1.61
N ASN A 436 21.24 22.85 -1.79
CA ASN A 436 22.24 23.91 -1.75
C ASN A 436 22.92 24.01 -0.38
N ARG A 437 22.17 23.94 0.71
CA ARG A 437 22.72 23.99 2.08
C ARG A 437 23.59 22.78 2.38
N ILE A 438 23.14 21.58 2.00
CA ILE A 438 23.90 20.34 2.18
C ILE A 438 25.17 20.35 1.32
N SER A 439 25.07 20.73 0.04
CA SER A 439 26.19 20.82 -0.90
C SER A 439 27.26 21.78 -0.37
N TRP A 440 26.87 22.98 0.03
CA TRP A 440 27.79 23.99 0.58
C TRP A 440 28.52 23.47 1.82
N ARG A 441 27.79 22.87 2.76
CA ARG A 441 28.36 22.27 3.97
C ARG A 441 29.34 21.13 3.64
N ASN A 442 28.97 20.23 2.73
CA ASN A 442 29.81 19.10 2.35
C ASN A 442 31.11 19.57 1.66
N LYS A 443 31.01 20.50 0.69
CA LYS A 443 32.19 21.09 0.02
C LYS A 443 33.13 21.77 1.01
N LYS A 444 32.59 22.58 1.94
CA LYS A 444 33.38 23.22 2.99
C LYS A 444 34.13 22.18 3.83
N ASN A 445 33.44 21.12 4.26
CA ASN A 445 34.05 20.07 5.07
C ASN A 445 35.10 19.27 4.30
N GLU A 446 34.91 19.05 2.99
CA GLU A 446 35.90 18.38 2.14
C GLU A 446 37.21 19.17 2.11
N THR A 447 37.15 20.47 1.82
CA THR A 447 38.32 21.35 1.85
C THR A 447 38.99 21.35 3.23
N GLU A 448 38.21 21.46 4.31
CA GLU A 448 38.77 21.42 5.66
C GLU A 448 39.39 20.05 6.02
N ASN A 449 38.86 18.96 5.47
CA ASN A 449 39.32 17.61 5.75
C ASN A 449 40.65 17.25 5.08
N GLU A 450 41.09 17.98 4.06
CA GLU A 450 42.38 17.76 3.38
C GLU A 450 43.55 17.89 4.36
N SER A 451 43.47 18.85 5.30
CA SER A 451 44.48 19.11 6.32
C SER A 451 44.30 18.30 7.62
N LYS A 452 43.19 17.56 7.77
CA LYS A 452 42.85 16.84 9.00
C LYS A 452 43.31 15.38 8.96
N ARG A 453 43.78 14.88 10.11
CA ARG A 453 44.01 13.43 10.33
C ARG A 453 42.71 12.65 10.13
N LYS A 454 42.81 11.40 9.67
CA LYS A 454 41.67 10.55 9.26
C LYS A 454 40.59 10.39 10.33
N ASP A 455 40.98 10.27 11.60
CA ASP A 455 40.11 10.17 12.77
C ASP A 455 39.31 11.45 13.02
N LYS A 456 39.88 12.62 12.67
CA LYS A 456 39.27 13.95 12.83
C LYS A 456 38.47 14.42 11.63
N LYS A 457 38.43 13.65 10.53
CA LYS A 457 37.67 14.04 9.33
C LYS A 457 36.17 14.06 9.60
N ILE A 458 35.50 15.12 9.19
CA ILE A 458 34.06 15.29 9.29
C ILE A 458 33.40 14.52 8.14
N PRO A 459 32.44 13.61 8.40
CA PRO A 459 31.76 12.89 7.32
C PRO A 459 30.90 13.82 6.46
N ALA A 460 30.74 13.44 5.18
CA ALA A 460 29.68 13.99 4.34
C ALA A 460 28.32 13.72 4.99
N ASN A 461 27.37 14.64 4.87
CA ASN A 461 26.07 14.55 5.53
C ASN A 461 24.96 14.71 4.51
N VAL A 462 23.88 13.97 4.71
CA VAL A 462 22.62 14.07 3.96
C VAL A 462 21.41 14.17 4.90
N TYR A 463 21.67 14.19 6.21
CA TYR A 463 20.65 14.23 7.25
C TYR A 463 20.46 15.66 7.79
N PHE A 464 19.24 16.03 8.14
CA PHE A 464 18.92 17.34 8.70
C PHE A 464 17.69 17.24 9.60
N THR A 465 17.41 18.29 10.35
CA THR A 465 16.31 18.34 11.30
C THR A 465 15.38 19.49 10.99
N VAL A 466 14.08 19.25 11.12
CA VAL A 466 13.02 20.27 10.92
C VAL A 466 12.09 20.28 12.12
N SER A 467 11.37 21.39 12.33
CA SER A 467 10.32 21.40 13.34
C SER A 467 9.16 20.48 12.97
N ARG A 468 8.39 20.01 13.96
CA ARG A 468 7.22 19.14 13.72
C ARG A 468 6.13 19.85 12.90
N THR A 469 6.00 21.17 13.03
CA THR A 469 5.08 21.99 12.23
C THR A 469 5.52 22.07 10.78
N GLU A 470 6.82 22.15 10.52
CA GLU A 470 7.37 22.18 9.15
C GLU A 470 7.28 20.82 8.45
N LEU A 471 7.29 19.71 9.21
CA LEU A 471 7.17 18.36 8.66
C LEU A 471 5.91 18.17 7.80
N PHE A 472 4.81 18.86 8.12
CA PHE A 472 3.57 18.80 7.35
C PHE A 472 3.75 19.26 5.89
N HIS A 473 4.67 20.19 5.64
CA HIS A 473 4.97 20.71 4.31
C HIS A 473 5.86 19.76 3.49
N LEU A 474 6.43 18.72 4.10
CA LEU A 474 7.30 17.76 3.42
C LEU A 474 6.56 16.51 2.91
N GLY A 475 5.25 16.40 3.14
CA GLY A 475 4.47 15.19 2.85
C GLY A 475 4.64 14.68 1.41
N ARG A 476 4.50 15.55 0.40
CA ARG A 476 4.65 15.18 -1.02
C ARG A 476 6.07 14.71 -1.35
N LEU A 477 7.08 15.43 -0.85
CA LEU A 477 8.48 15.06 -1.02
C LEU A 477 8.82 13.71 -0.38
N ILE A 478 8.21 13.40 0.77
CA ILE A 478 8.35 12.09 1.43
C ILE A 478 7.66 10.98 0.62
N ILE A 479 6.44 11.20 0.12
CA ILE A 479 5.73 10.20 -0.70
C ILE A 479 6.52 9.84 -1.96
N GLN A 480 7.06 10.85 -2.66
CA GLN A 480 7.85 10.63 -3.87
C GLN A 480 9.23 10.04 -3.56
N GLY A 481 9.63 10.01 -2.29
CA GLY A 481 10.93 9.52 -1.85
C GLY A 481 12.09 10.44 -2.23
N ALA A 482 11.83 11.75 -2.32
CA ALA A 482 12.86 12.78 -2.39
C ALA A 482 13.46 13.07 -1.00
N LEU A 483 12.66 12.88 0.04
CA LEU A 483 13.04 12.99 1.44
C LEU A 483 12.60 11.73 2.20
N HIS A 484 13.29 11.40 3.29
CA HIS A 484 12.97 10.24 4.12
C HIS A 484 12.88 10.62 5.60
N ASP A 485 11.76 10.28 6.24
CA ASP A 485 11.56 10.45 7.67
C ASP A 485 12.32 9.37 8.45
N LYS A 486 13.55 9.70 8.87
CA LYS A 486 14.42 8.82 9.64
C LYS A 486 14.00 8.73 11.10
N GLY A 487 13.03 9.52 11.57
CA GLY A 487 12.44 9.35 12.90
C GLY A 487 11.83 7.95 13.09
N ARG A 488 11.31 7.36 12.01
CA ARG A 488 10.62 6.06 12.00
C ARG A 488 11.55 4.86 11.80
N THR A 489 12.56 5.03 10.97
CA THR A 489 13.43 3.92 10.54
C THR A 489 14.75 3.85 11.30
N ARG A 490 15.19 4.95 11.95
CA ARG A 490 16.50 4.99 12.63
C ARG A 490 16.67 3.84 13.63
N LEU A 491 17.83 3.20 13.54
CA LEU A 491 18.19 2.14 14.47
C LEU A 491 18.35 2.67 15.90
N LYS A 492 17.65 2.04 16.86
CA LYS A 492 17.68 2.43 18.29
C LYS A 492 19.10 2.49 18.87
N LYS A 493 20.01 1.63 18.39
CA LYS A 493 21.44 1.61 18.79
C LYS A 493 22.21 2.91 18.50
N TYR A 494 21.66 3.79 17.65
CA TYR A 494 22.24 5.09 17.31
C TYR A 494 21.54 6.27 17.98
N HIS A 495 20.57 6.00 18.87
CA HIS A 495 19.95 7.03 19.69
C HIS A 495 20.94 7.55 20.76
N LYS A 496 21.04 8.87 20.91
CA LYS A 496 21.78 9.52 22.01
C LYS A 496 20.85 10.44 22.79
N GLU A 497 20.90 10.37 24.12
CA GLU A 497 20.20 11.31 25.01
C GLU A 497 20.72 12.74 24.77
N GLY A 498 19.80 13.71 24.68
CA GLY A 498 20.13 15.10 24.31
C GLY A 498 20.27 15.36 22.80
N GLY A 499 19.93 14.38 21.95
CA GLY A 499 19.95 14.51 20.49
C GLY A 499 18.98 15.56 19.91
N THR A 500 19.27 15.95 18.67
CA THR A 500 18.62 17.00 17.84
C THR A 500 17.15 17.29 18.14
N ARG A 501 16.82 18.57 18.33
CA ARG A 501 15.44 19.07 18.50
C ARG A 501 14.72 19.07 17.14
N GLY A 502 13.81 18.13 16.91
CA GLY A 502 12.98 18.11 15.70
C GLY A 502 12.80 16.72 15.10
N ALA A 503 12.12 16.65 13.96
CA ALA A 503 12.04 15.44 13.15
C ALA A 503 13.35 15.28 12.35
N LEU A 504 13.96 14.08 12.39
CA LEU A 504 15.18 13.76 11.64
C LEU A 504 14.80 13.32 10.23
N ILE A 505 15.25 14.07 9.24
CA ILE A 505 14.98 13.85 7.82
C ILE A 505 16.30 13.57 7.09
N MET A 506 16.21 12.83 6.00
CA MET A 506 17.31 12.54 5.09
C MET A 506 16.94 12.98 3.68
N LEU A 507 17.86 13.69 3.01
CA LEU A 507 17.81 13.89 1.56
C LEU A 507 18.10 12.54 0.89
N ASP A 508 17.24 12.13 -0.03
CA ASP A 508 17.40 10.90 -0.78
C ASP A 508 18.78 10.79 -1.46
N LEU A 509 19.41 9.60 -1.44
CA LEU A 509 20.79 9.46 -1.94
C LEU A 509 20.88 9.61 -3.47
N ALA A 510 19.85 9.23 -4.21
CA ALA A 510 19.80 9.44 -5.65
C ALA A 510 19.66 10.92 -5.98
N VAL A 511 18.79 11.64 -5.25
CA VAL A 511 18.65 13.11 -5.38
C VAL A 511 19.94 13.82 -4.99
N ALA A 512 20.54 13.45 -3.86
CA ALA A 512 21.78 14.04 -3.38
C ALA A 512 22.93 13.89 -4.38
N PHE A 513 22.99 12.77 -5.10
CA PHE A 513 23.96 12.53 -6.16
C PHE A 513 23.64 13.27 -7.46
N HIS A 514 22.37 13.26 -7.88
CA HIS A 514 21.88 13.95 -9.07
C HIS A 514 22.17 15.45 -9.00
N ASP A 515 21.67 16.12 -7.95
CA ASP A 515 21.76 17.57 -7.79
C ASP A 515 23.07 18.04 -7.12
N GLY A 516 24.02 17.12 -6.87
CA GLY A 516 25.36 17.48 -6.37
C GLY A 516 25.41 17.96 -4.93
N ALA A 517 24.51 17.46 -4.07
CA ALA A 517 24.61 17.63 -2.62
C ALA A 517 25.78 16.81 -2.02
N ILE A 518 26.19 15.73 -2.68
CA ILE A 518 27.36 14.93 -2.36
C ILE A 518 28.33 14.84 -3.55
N ASP A 519 29.62 14.62 -3.27
CA ASP A 519 30.62 14.38 -4.30
C ASP A 519 30.40 13.03 -5.00
N ARG A 520 30.26 13.07 -6.33
CA ARG A 520 30.03 11.91 -7.19
C ARG A 520 31.18 10.90 -7.13
N ILE A 521 32.43 11.37 -7.05
CA ILE A 521 33.61 10.49 -7.02
C ILE A 521 33.60 9.66 -5.72
N ARG A 522 33.23 10.31 -4.62
CA ARG A 522 33.19 9.74 -3.27
C ARG A 522 31.88 9.05 -2.89
N ALA A 523 30.86 9.06 -3.75
CA ALA A 523 29.53 8.53 -3.44
C ALA A 523 29.56 7.13 -2.80
N TYR A 524 30.34 6.21 -3.37
CA TYR A 524 30.53 4.85 -2.84
C TYR A 524 31.07 4.85 -1.38
N ASP A 525 32.09 5.65 -1.09
CA ASP A 525 32.65 5.77 0.26
C ASP A 525 31.69 6.46 1.22
N ILE A 526 30.95 7.46 0.73
CA ILE A 526 29.96 8.19 1.54
C ILE A 526 28.88 7.22 2.02
N PHE A 527 28.33 6.41 1.12
CA PHE A 527 27.25 5.46 1.42
C PHE A 527 27.68 4.39 2.43
N LEU A 528 28.87 3.80 2.25
CA LEU A 528 29.34 2.71 3.11
C LEU A 528 29.89 3.20 4.47
N LYS A 529 30.49 4.39 4.53
CA LYS A 529 31.27 4.84 5.70
C LYS A 529 30.67 6.07 6.36
N ASP A 530 30.45 7.15 5.60
CA ASP A 530 30.09 8.44 6.16
C ASP A 530 28.68 8.42 6.75
N LEU A 531 27.71 7.77 6.10
CA LEU A 531 26.34 7.61 6.65
C LEU A 531 26.36 6.93 8.03
N ARG A 532 27.04 5.79 8.13
CA ARG A 532 27.21 5.06 9.41
C ARG A 532 27.96 5.88 10.46
N LYS A 533 28.96 6.68 10.04
CA LYS A 533 29.69 7.57 10.95
C LYS A 533 28.76 8.65 11.52
N ASN A 534 27.94 9.29 10.69
CA ASN A 534 26.93 10.26 11.13
C ASN A 534 25.96 9.66 12.15
N ALA A 535 25.44 8.46 11.89
CA ALA A 535 24.53 7.81 12.82
C ALA A 535 25.19 7.45 14.15
N LYS A 536 26.40 6.86 14.13
CA LYS A 536 27.16 6.51 15.35
C LYS A 536 27.54 7.73 16.20
N SER A 537 27.67 8.91 15.59
CA SER A 537 27.89 10.14 16.36
C SER A 537 26.63 10.66 17.03
N GLY A 538 25.47 10.05 16.79
CA GLY A 538 24.16 10.55 17.22
C GLY A 538 23.71 11.74 16.38
N TYR A 539 24.08 11.75 15.10
CA TYR A 539 23.71 12.80 14.15
C TYR A 539 24.27 14.18 14.54
N LEU A 540 25.44 14.21 15.20
CA LEU A 540 26.11 15.44 15.67
C LEU A 540 26.31 16.49 14.58
N TRP A 541 26.39 16.04 13.33
CA TRP A 541 26.70 16.87 12.18
C TRP A 541 25.50 17.27 11.34
N CYS A 542 24.28 16.92 11.77
CA CYS A 542 23.03 17.38 11.18
C CYS A 542 22.84 18.87 11.41
N GLN A 543 22.17 19.52 10.45
CA GLN A 543 21.81 20.92 10.54
C GLN A 543 20.31 21.06 10.81
N ASP A 544 19.94 22.00 11.66
CA ASP A 544 18.55 22.42 11.84
C ASP A 544 18.15 23.32 10.66
N PHE A 545 17.16 22.90 9.90
CA PHE A 545 16.64 23.62 8.75
C PHE A 545 15.34 24.32 9.12
N LYS A 546 15.30 25.63 8.83
CA LYS A 546 14.06 26.38 8.70
C LYS A 546 13.68 26.39 7.22
N LEU A 547 12.52 25.81 6.90
CA LEU A 547 12.08 25.64 5.53
C LEU A 547 11.58 26.96 4.93
N PRO A 548 11.78 27.21 3.63
CA PRO A 548 11.28 28.40 2.94
C PRO A 548 9.77 28.27 2.65
N ILE A 549 8.94 28.24 3.69
CA ILE A 549 7.49 28.09 3.56
C ILE A 549 6.86 29.44 3.17
N PRO A 550 6.02 29.50 2.13
CA PRO A 550 5.25 30.71 1.80
C PRO A 550 4.36 31.11 3.00
N LYS A 551 4.29 32.41 3.30
CA LYS A 551 3.39 32.94 4.33
C LYS A 551 1.94 32.87 3.92
#